data_AF-A0A815Y7R4-F1
#
_entry.id   AF-A0A815Y7R4-F1
#
_cell.length_a   1.000
_cell.length_b   1.000
_cell.length_c   1.000
_cell.angle_alpha   90.00
_cell.angle_beta   90.00
_cell.angle_gamma   90.00
#
_symmetry.space_group_name_H-M   'P 1'
#
loop_
_entity.id
_entity.type
_entity.pdbx_description
1 polymer ?
#
loop_
_entity_poly.entity_id
_entity_poly.type
_entity_poly.pdbx_seq_one_letter_code
_entity_poly.pdbx_strand_id
1 'polypeptide(L)'
;EISSSGTSYLNRTEANMVEKTATRLLKAGIKPEQIGIITPYEGQRAFIVQHMQYSGSLNEKLYQDIEVASVDAFQGREKDFIILSCVRANEHQGIGFLNDPRRLNVALTRA
;
A
#
# COMPACT_ATOMS: atom_id res chain seq x y z
N GLU A 1 -12.24 -5.83 -6.18
CA GLU A 1 -12.78 -5.45 -7.51
C GLU A 1 -11.69 -5.59 -8.57
N ILE A 2 -12.05 -5.82 -9.84
CA ILE A 2 -11.09 -5.73 -10.96
C ILE A 2 -10.85 -4.24 -11.26
N SER A 3 -9.60 -3.84 -11.47
CA SER A 3 -9.25 -2.47 -11.83
C SER A 3 -9.79 -2.10 -13.21
N SER A 4 -9.86 -0.80 -13.51
CA SER A 4 -10.28 -0.28 -14.82
C SER A 4 -9.50 -0.85 -16.01
N SER A 5 -8.27 -1.30 -15.79
CA SER A 5 -7.44 -1.98 -16.80
C SER A 5 -7.85 -3.42 -17.11
N GLY A 6 -8.77 -4.02 -16.35
CA GLY A 6 -9.24 -5.41 -16.55
C GLY A 6 -8.26 -6.51 -16.11
N THR A 7 -7.01 -6.16 -15.79
CA THR A 7 -5.91 -7.11 -15.56
C THR A 7 -5.34 -7.12 -14.12
N SER A 8 -5.82 -6.23 -13.25
CA SER A 8 -5.37 -6.14 -11.86
C SER A 8 -6.56 -6.03 -10.90
N TYR A 9 -6.29 -6.12 -9.60
CA TYR A 9 -7.29 -5.99 -8.55
C TYR A 9 -7.07 -4.72 -7.72
N LEU A 10 -8.16 -4.21 -7.14
CA LEU A 10 -8.15 -3.16 -6.12
C LEU A 10 -9.21 -3.44 -5.05
N ASN A 11 -8.99 -2.86 -3.87
CA ASN A 11 -9.90 -2.89 -2.73
C ASN A 11 -9.99 -1.47 -2.17
N ARG A 12 -11.13 -0.81 -2.44
CA ARG A 12 -11.38 0.59 -2.05
C ARG A 12 -11.41 0.78 -0.54
N THR A 13 -11.96 -0.19 0.19
CA THR A 13 -12.04 -0.16 1.65
C THR A 13 -10.64 -0.20 2.25
N GLU A 14 -9.79 -1.12 1.78
CA GLU A 14 -8.38 -1.16 2.20
C GLU A 14 -7.64 0.12 1.85
N ALA A 15 -7.82 0.66 0.63
CA ALA A 15 -7.14 1.89 0.23
C ALA A 15 -7.53 3.10 1.12
N ASN A 16 -8.79 3.19 1.54
CA ASN A 16 -9.24 4.20 2.50
C ASN A 16 -8.60 3.99 3.88
N MET A 17 -8.47 2.75 4.34
CA MET A 17 -7.77 2.44 5.60
C MET A 17 -6.27 2.77 5.53
N VAL A 18 -5.63 2.52 4.38
CA VAL A 18 -4.23 2.86 4.13
C VAL A 18 -4.04 4.37 4.20
N GLU A 19 -4.87 5.16 3.52
CA GLU A 19 -4.82 6.63 3.61
C GLU A 19 -4.97 7.10 5.05
N LYS A 20 -6.01 6.64 5.77
CA LYS A 20 -6.23 7.04 7.17
C LYS A 20 -5.07 6.69 8.08
N THR A 21 -4.42 5.56 7.84
CA THR A 21 -3.26 5.12 8.63
C THR A 21 -2.04 5.99 8.34
N ALA A 22 -1.74 6.26 7.06
CA ALA A 22 -0.68 7.19 6.66
C ALA A 22 -0.93 8.60 7.24
N THR A 23 -2.16 9.09 7.16
CA THR A 23 -2.59 10.38 7.74
C THR A 23 -2.36 10.45 9.25
N ARG A 24 -2.60 9.36 9.98
CA ARG A 24 -2.34 9.30 11.43
C ARG A 24 -0.84 9.36 11.73
N LEU A 25 0.00 8.66 10.95
CA LEU A 25 1.45 8.72 11.09
C LEU A 25 1.98 10.14 10.84
N LEU A 26 1.54 10.78 9.74
CA LEU A 26 1.89 12.16 9.43
C LEU A 26 1.48 13.13 10.54
N LYS A 27 0.25 12.98 11.07
CA LYS A 27 -0.23 13.79 12.20
C LYS A 27 0.53 13.55 13.51
N ALA A 28 1.14 12.38 13.67
CA ALA A 28 2.02 12.07 14.79
C ALA A 28 3.44 12.66 14.62
N GLY A 29 3.72 13.37 13.52
CA GLY A 29 5.00 13.99 13.24
C GLY A 29 5.99 13.11 12.48
N ILE A 30 5.55 11.95 11.99
CA ILE A 30 6.37 11.10 11.12
C ILE A 30 6.49 11.75 9.76
N LYS A 31 7.71 11.79 9.20
CA LYS A 31 7.95 12.39 7.89
C LYS A 31 7.47 11.45 6.78
N PRO A 32 6.97 11.98 5.64
CA PRO A 32 6.53 11.17 4.51
C PRO A 32 7.57 10.14 4.04
N GLU A 33 8.84 10.53 4.00
CA GLU A 33 9.92 9.67 3.48
C GLU A 33 10.19 8.45 4.39
N GLN A 34 9.73 8.48 5.64
CA GLN A 34 9.83 7.39 6.62
C GLN A 34 8.69 6.36 6.46
N ILE A 35 7.70 6.63 5.61
CA ILE A 35 6.53 5.78 5.41
C ILE A 35 6.63 5.08 4.04
N GLY A 36 6.43 3.77 4.04
CA GLY A 36 6.27 2.97 2.83
C GLY A 36 4.94 2.24 2.82
N ILE A 37 4.32 2.17 1.64
CA ILE A 37 3.10 1.42 1.39
C ILE A 37 3.41 0.34 0.37
N ILE A 38 3.12 -0.89 0.78
CA ILE A 38 3.39 -2.07 0.00
C ILE A 38 2.06 -2.69 -0.43
N THR A 39 1.90 -2.94 -1.71
CA THR A 39 0.74 -3.68 -2.21
C THR A 39 1.08 -4.54 -3.43
N PRO A 40 0.55 -5.77 -3.55
CA PRO A 40 0.99 -6.69 -4.58
C PRO A 40 0.29 -6.51 -5.94
N TYR A 41 -0.72 -5.64 -6.01
CA TYR A 41 -1.50 -5.41 -7.22
C TYR A 41 -1.29 -3.99 -7.73
N GLU A 42 -0.91 -3.85 -9.00
CA GLU A 42 -0.65 -2.55 -9.63
C GLU A 42 -1.89 -1.66 -9.62
N GLY A 43 -3.07 -2.24 -9.83
CA GLY A 43 -4.36 -1.54 -9.72
C GLY A 43 -4.61 -0.96 -8.32
N GLN A 44 -4.18 -1.64 -7.26
CA GLN A 44 -4.26 -1.11 -5.91
C GLN A 44 -3.23 0.00 -5.68
N ARG A 45 -1.99 -0.17 -6.16
CA ARG A 45 -0.94 0.85 -6.07
C ARG A 45 -1.42 2.16 -6.68
N ALA A 46 -1.87 2.10 -7.93
CA ALA A 46 -2.39 3.27 -8.66
C ALA A 46 -3.59 3.89 -7.94
N PHE A 47 -4.51 3.06 -7.44
CA PHE A 47 -5.68 3.54 -6.72
C PHE A 47 -5.33 4.23 -5.40
N ILE A 48 -4.38 3.70 -4.62
CA ILE A 48 -3.92 4.33 -3.36
C ILE A 48 -3.31 5.71 -3.65
N VAL A 49 -2.40 5.80 -4.64
CA VAL A 49 -1.78 7.07 -5.03
C VAL A 49 -2.84 8.10 -5.45
N GLN A 50 -3.77 7.70 -6.31
CA GLN A 50 -4.87 8.56 -6.74
C GLN A 50 -5.76 8.97 -5.55
N HIS A 51 -6.08 8.03 -4.66
CA HIS A 51 -6.94 8.29 -3.51
C HIS A 51 -6.31 9.28 -2.52
N MET A 52 -5.01 9.13 -2.23
CA MET A 52 -4.27 10.08 -1.40
C MET A 52 -4.21 11.48 -2.01
N GLN A 53 -4.00 11.57 -3.33
CA GLN A 53 -3.92 12.85 -4.02
C GLN A 53 -5.25 13.61 -4.05
N TYR A 54 -6.36 12.93 -4.38
CA TYR A 54 -7.64 13.61 -4.64
C TYR A 54 -8.65 13.52 -3.51
N SER A 55 -8.45 12.64 -2.53
CA SER A 55 -9.41 12.38 -1.46
C SER A 55 -8.76 12.28 -0.07
N GLY A 56 -7.44 12.47 0.01
CA GLY A 56 -6.71 12.47 1.27
C GLY A 56 -7.14 13.60 2.20
N SER A 57 -7.02 13.38 3.50
CA SER A 57 -7.46 14.34 4.53
C SER A 57 -6.49 15.50 4.78
N LEU A 58 -5.35 15.51 4.09
CA LEU A 58 -4.25 16.46 4.26
C LEU A 58 -3.88 17.06 2.89
N ASN A 59 -2.98 18.04 2.88
CA ASN A 59 -2.44 18.58 1.65
C ASN A 59 -1.80 17.46 0.81
N GLU A 60 -2.14 17.38 -0.49
CA GLU A 60 -1.63 16.36 -1.41
C GLU A 60 -0.10 16.24 -1.41
N LYS A 61 0.63 17.36 -1.18
CA LYS A 61 2.09 17.39 -1.12
C LYS A 61 2.66 16.52 0.00
N LEU A 62 1.93 16.35 1.09
CA LEU A 62 2.38 15.51 2.20
C LEU A 62 2.32 14.02 1.86
N TYR A 63 1.49 13.62 0.90
CA TYR A 63 1.41 12.24 0.44
C TYR A 63 2.35 11.94 -0.72
N GLN A 64 2.80 12.95 -1.48
CA GLN A 64 3.64 12.76 -2.67
C GLN A 64 4.96 12.05 -2.38
N ASP A 65 5.52 12.29 -1.18
CA ASP A 65 6.80 11.72 -0.76
C ASP A 65 6.65 10.37 -0.02
N ILE A 66 5.40 9.89 0.16
CA ILE A 66 5.15 8.54 0.66
C ILE A 66 5.35 7.55 -0.48
N GLU A 67 6.22 6.58 -0.26
CA GLU A 67 6.50 5.60 -1.28
C GLU A 67 5.41 4.52 -1.36
N VAL A 68 4.78 4.36 -2.54
CA VAL A 68 3.79 3.30 -2.80
C VAL A 68 4.29 2.38 -3.90
N ALA A 69 4.62 1.13 -3.56
CA ALA A 69 5.15 0.19 -4.55
C ALA A 69 4.80 -1.28 -4.25
N SER A 70 5.14 -2.15 -5.19
CA SER A 70 5.02 -3.60 -5.02
C SER A 70 6.14 -4.16 -4.14
N VAL A 71 5.96 -5.38 -3.64
CA VAL A 71 7.00 -6.05 -2.82
C VAL A 71 8.29 -6.28 -3.58
N ASP A 72 8.19 -6.68 -4.86
CA ASP A 72 9.37 -6.90 -5.68
C ASP A 72 10.17 -5.59 -5.85
N ALA A 73 9.48 -4.44 -5.98
CA ALA A 73 10.14 -3.14 -6.04
C ALA A 73 10.74 -2.71 -4.69
N PHE A 74 10.17 -3.14 -3.56
CA PHE A 74 10.68 -2.83 -2.20
C PHE A 74 11.84 -3.71 -1.75
N GLN A 75 12.28 -4.68 -2.54
CA GLN A 75 13.38 -5.57 -2.15
C GLN A 75 14.68 -4.81 -1.90
N GLY A 76 15.26 -5.00 -0.70
CA GLY A 76 16.51 -4.33 -0.29
C GLY A 76 16.36 -2.87 0.11
N ARG A 77 15.12 -2.37 0.22
CA ARG A 77 14.81 -1.01 0.69
C ARG A 77 13.99 -1.11 1.96
N GLU A 78 14.17 -0.17 2.88
CA GLU A 78 13.56 -0.18 4.22
C GLU A 78 12.99 1.21 4.54
N LYS A 79 11.96 1.22 5.38
CA LYS A 79 11.28 2.44 5.86
C LYS A 79 10.96 2.23 7.34
N ASP A 80 10.98 3.30 8.12
CA ASP A 80 10.68 3.20 9.55
C ASP A 80 9.24 2.72 9.81
N PHE A 81 8.31 2.98 8.88
CA PHE A 81 6.93 2.50 8.94
C PHE A 81 6.49 1.90 7.61
N ILE A 82 5.97 0.67 7.65
CA ILE A 82 5.41 -0.03 6.49
C ILE A 82 3.92 -0.30 6.69
N ILE A 83 3.12 0.05 5.68
CA ILE A 83 1.70 -0.31 5.58
C ILE A 83 1.53 -1.32 4.45
N LEU A 84 1.10 -2.54 4.77
CA LEU A 84 0.84 -3.60 3.79
C LEU A 84 -0.65 -3.67 3.45
N SER A 85 -1.02 -3.50 2.16
CA SER A 85 -2.38 -3.75 1.65
C SER A 85 -2.42 -5.04 0.84
N CYS A 86 -3.19 -6.01 1.33
CA CYS A 86 -3.28 -7.36 0.77
C CYS A 86 -4.27 -7.47 -0.39
N VAL A 87 -5.27 -6.59 -0.46
CA VAL A 87 -6.32 -6.46 -1.49
C VAL A 87 -7.28 -7.64 -1.56
N ARG A 88 -6.77 -8.88 -1.59
CA ARG A 88 -7.52 -10.12 -1.58
C ARG A 88 -7.14 -10.93 -0.33
N ALA A 89 -8.13 -11.17 0.53
CA ALA A 89 -8.03 -12.05 1.69
C ALA A 89 -9.33 -12.87 1.73
N ASN A 90 -9.40 -13.90 0.88
CA ASN A 90 -10.60 -14.71 0.73
C ASN A 90 -10.22 -16.18 1.03
N GLU A 91 -11.05 -16.88 1.81
CA GLU A 91 -10.80 -18.27 2.23
C GLU A 91 -10.80 -19.27 1.06
N HIS A 92 -11.52 -18.98 -0.04
CA HIS A 92 -11.82 -19.97 -1.08
C HIS A 92 -11.15 -19.74 -2.45
N GLN A 93 -10.53 -18.59 -2.71
CA GLN A 93 -9.98 -18.25 -4.05
C GLN A 93 -8.46 -18.03 -4.06
N GLY A 94 -7.78 -18.47 -3.01
CA GLY A 94 -6.34 -18.31 -2.85
C GLY A 94 -5.96 -16.89 -2.43
N ILE A 95 -5.08 -16.79 -1.44
CA ILE A 95 -4.51 -15.54 -0.92
C ILE A 95 -3.55 -14.85 -1.92
N GLY A 96 -3.44 -15.38 -3.15
CA GLY A 96 -2.63 -14.87 -4.24
C GLY A 96 -1.19 -14.62 -3.81
N PHE A 97 -0.83 -13.33 -3.73
CA PHE A 97 0.47 -12.85 -3.31
C PHE A 97 0.98 -13.42 -1.98
N LEU A 98 0.11 -13.62 -0.99
CA LEU A 98 0.51 -14.14 0.32
C LEU A 98 0.81 -15.65 0.30
N ASN A 99 0.55 -16.35 -0.82
CA ASN A 99 0.84 -17.77 -0.97
C ASN A 99 2.33 -18.05 -1.24
N ASP A 100 3.13 -17.01 -1.48
CA ASP A 100 4.59 -17.11 -1.54
C ASP A 100 5.19 -16.64 -0.21
N PRO A 101 5.67 -17.56 0.64
CA PRO A 101 6.27 -17.23 1.94
C PRO A 101 7.47 -16.28 1.81
N ARG A 102 8.20 -16.32 0.70
CA ARG A 102 9.37 -15.46 0.48
C ARG A 102 8.93 -14.01 0.34
N ARG A 103 7.85 -13.77 -0.41
CA ARG A 103 7.28 -12.44 -0.62
C ARG A 103 6.65 -11.88 0.65
N LEU A 104 6.01 -12.75 1.45
CA LEU A 104 5.52 -12.38 2.77
C LEU A 104 6.68 -12.00 3.70
N ASN A 105 7.75 -12.78 3.74
CA ASN A 105 8.93 -12.49 4.55
C ASN A 105 9.58 -11.16 4.18
N VAL A 106 9.70 -10.84 2.88
CA VAL A 106 10.20 -9.52 2.46
C VAL A 106 9.30 -8.43 3.03
N ALA A 107 7.98 -8.50 2.79
CA ALA A 107 7.03 -7.49 3.24
C ALA A 107 7.05 -7.26 4.77
N LEU A 108 7.18 -8.32 5.56
CA LEU A 108 7.20 -8.27 7.02
C LEU A 108 8.53 -7.77 7.62
N THR A 109 9.61 -7.76 6.85
CA THR A 109 10.96 -7.38 7.32
C THR A 109 11.42 -6.02 6.77
N ARG A 110 10.49 -5.20 6.28
CA ARG A 110 10.80 -3.87 5.71
C ARG A 110 10.69 -2.71 6.71
N ALA A 111 10.24 -2.99 7.95
CA ALA A 111 10.08 -2.04 9.05
C ALA A 111 11.04 -2.35 10.19
#